data_AF-A0A2D4YYM5-F1
#
_entry.id   AF-A0A2D4YYM5-F1
#
_cell.length_a   1.000
_cell.length_b   1.000
_cell.length_c   1.000
_cell.angle_alpha   90.00
_cell.angle_beta   90.00
_cell.angle_gamma   90.00
#
_symmetry.space_group_name_H-M   'P 1'
#
loop_
_entity.id
_entity.type
_entity.pdbx_description
1 polymer ?
#
loop_
_entity_poly.entity_id
_entity_poly.type
_entity_poly.pdbx_seq_one_letter_code
_entity_poly.pdbx_strand_id
1 'polypeptide(L)'
;MASQQIENEIQKNLKKTGFARINGELHKKKKNKINYKITASKDTPYSIDASNIHTGENLKLTIKGKNGNVIAKATDSHGSKNPHLTFNVGKKQNVKVIIQVEDDKNNKGKIPFKIAFNKFNKISGGKLTASDKDDSNNKKNSQTSSESKEVSTTVNTVTMLWDQLSASSNDINIKDLDDLVGATTSDGSTVSQDEINALSQIQDDLKDHVGSDNLDYYSYIFGAAIGSNPANTNYTGGVKSDSDIQKLGNLSVGFTSEQVTLLQQKWFRGEDLPLAQVEGDAAAGIAPSTFDYATASGDLFDGTPSFTQLAQGDAGTCWFLSSLNAVANASSTRSDIADMFIDNEDGTYGVRFYGPQGSEEAWVTVNKALPITNYFDDSLMMTGSQTSGKLYENNYVKPRVNLQRSGYGPANLTWAALAEKALAQVNETDILRRSSDQNSYEAIEGGLSLGIDYLTGQQNYNSYTNTIPFSDFESIDPTEDPILLGS
;
A
#
# COMPACT_ATOMS: atom_id res chain seq x y z
N MET A 1 -28.81 -20.46 5.20
CA MET A 1 -30.25 -20.08 5.26
C MET A 1 -30.52 -18.80 6.07
N ALA A 2 -29.82 -18.53 7.19
CA ALA A 2 -30.01 -17.29 7.97
C ALA A 2 -29.55 -16.00 7.23
N SER A 3 -28.49 -16.06 6.42
CA SER A 3 -27.97 -14.92 5.65
C SER A 3 -28.97 -14.39 4.60
N GLN A 4 -29.64 -15.28 3.87
CA GLN A 4 -30.64 -14.90 2.87
C GLN A 4 -31.88 -14.22 3.50
N GLN A 5 -32.26 -14.59 4.73
CA GLN A 5 -33.37 -13.95 5.44
C GLN A 5 -33.04 -12.52 5.86
N ILE A 6 -31.82 -12.28 6.35
CA ILE A 6 -31.35 -10.94 6.75
C ILE A 6 -31.25 -10.03 5.53
N GLU A 7 -30.72 -10.53 4.41
CA GLU A 7 -30.60 -9.74 3.18
C GLU A 7 -31.97 -9.37 2.60
N ASN A 8 -32.94 -10.29 2.64
CA ASN A 8 -34.31 -10.00 2.22
C ASN A 8 -34.99 -8.94 3.11
N GLU A 9 -34.68 -8.91 4.41
CA GLU A 9 -35.25 -7.95 5.35
C GLU A 9 -34.64 -6.54 5.20
N ILE A 10 -33.33 -6.47 4.91
CA ILE A 10 -32.62 -5.23 4.54
C ILE A 10 -33.20 -4.66 3.24
N GLN A 11 -33.35 -5.48 2.20
CA GLN A 11 -33.92 -5.06 0.92
C GLN A 11 -35.37 -4.57 1.05
N LYS A 12 -36.17 -5.22 1.91
CA LYS A 12 -37.55 -4.82 2.21
C LYS A 12 -37.60 -3.46 2.92
N ASN A 13 -36.66 -3.16 3.81
CA ASN A 13 -36.56 -1.89 4.53
C ASN A 13 -35.98 -0.74 3.67
N LEU A 14 -35.07 -1.05 2.75
CA LEU A 14 -34.54 -0.08 1.76
C LEU A 14 -35.62 0.35 0.75
N LYS A 15 -36.45 -0.59 0.27
CA LYS A 15 -37.59 -0.27 -0.60
C LYS A 15 -38.63 0.64 0.08
N LYS A 16 -38.89 0.46 1.38
CA LYS A 16 -39.80 1.33 2.16
C LYS A 16 -39.28 2.75 2.36
N THR A 17 -37.97 2.96 2.25
CA THR A 17 -37.32 4.26 2.49
C THR A 17 -36.94 5.00 1.21
N GLY A 18 -37.20 4.41 0.04
CA GLY A 18 -36.95 5.01 -1.27
C GLY A 18 -35.49 4.92 -1.73
N PHE A 19 -34.74 3.95 -1.19
CA PHE A 19 -33.38 3.64 -1.59
C PHE A 19 -33.35 2.37 -2.45
N ALA A 20 -32.42 2.33 -3.41
CA ALA A 20 -32.10 1.14 -4.20
C ALA A 20 -30.60 0.87 -4.10
N ARG A 21 -30.22 -0.42 -4.07
CA ARG A 21 -28.82 -0.83 -4.17
C ARG A 21 -28.52 -1.11 -5.65
N ILE A 22 -27.55 -0.41 -6.23
CA ILE A 22 -27.08 -0.63 -7.61
C ILE A 22 -25.57 -0.80 -7.50
N ASN A 23 -25.04 -1.97 -7.86
CA ASN A 23 -23.61 -2.31 -7.81
C ASN A 23 -22.96 -2.05 -6.42
N GLY A 24 -23.62 -2.46 -5.34
CA GLY A 24 -23.10 -2.29 -3.97
C GLY A 24 -23.37 -0.92 -3.33
N GLU A 25 -23.68 0.11 -4.13
CA GLU A 25 -23.89 1.48 -3.66
C GLU A 25 -25.36 1.81 -3.34
N LEU A 26 -25.60 2.74 -2.40
CA LEU A 26 -26.94 3.23 -2.04
C LEU A 26 -27.37 4.42 -2.92
N HIS A 27 -28.42 4.24 -3.72
CA HIS A 27 -28.98 5.27 -4.60
C HIS A 27 -30.34 5.77 -4.10
N LYS A 28 -30.57 7.10 -4.07
CA LYS A 28 -31.84 7.72 -3.60
C LYS A 28 -32.54 8.54 -4.69
N LYS A 29 -33.88 8.51 -4.71
CA LYS A 29 -34.70 9.47 -5.47
C LYS A 29 -34.91 10.79 -4.67
N LYS A 30 -34.49 11.92 -5.27
CA LYS A 30 -35.01 13.30 -5.17
C LYS A 30 -35.59 13.74 -3.80
N LYS A 31 -34.78 13.78 -2.74
CA LYS A 31 -35.14 14.49 -1.51
C LYS A 31 -33.94 15.19 -0.88
N ASN A 32 -33.98 16.53 -0.88
CA ASN A 32 -33.00 17.48 -0.33
C ASN A 32 -32.89 17.43 1.21
N LYS A 33 -33.55 16.47 1.86
CA LYS A 33 -33.61 16.31 3.31
C LYS A 33 -33.57 14.85 3.70
N ILE A 34 -32.72 14.51 4.67
CA ILE A 34 -32.62 13.19 5.29
C ILE A 34 -32.86 13.35 6.79
N ASN A 35 -33.61 12.42 7.39
CA ASN A 35 -33.86 12.40 8.82
C ASN A 35 -33.39 11.06 9.40
N TYR A 36 -32.51 11.10 10.38
CA TYR A 36 -32.10 9.96 11.18
C TYR A 36 -32.67 10.10 12.60
N LYS A 37 -33.01 8.97 13.22
CA LYS A 37 -33.39 8.90 14.63
C LYS A 37 -32.30 8.16 15.36
N ILE A 38 -31.73 8.77 16.40
CA ILE A 38 -30.74 8.14 17.26
C ILE A 38 -31.16 8.29 18.72
N THR A 39 -30.82 7.31 19.55
CA THR A 39 -31.03 7.38 21.00
C THR A 39 -29.76 7.90 21.63
N ALA A 40 -29.77 9.16 22.06
CA ALA A 40 -28.62 9.79 22.71
C ALA A 40 -28.65 9.48 24.22
N SER A 41 -27.52 9.01 24.74
CA SER A 41 -27.29 8.75 26.16
C SER A 41 -27.05 10.06 26.90
N LYS A 42 -27.43 10.08 28.18
CA LYS A 42 -27.22 11.24 29.06
C LYS A 42 -25.72 11.54 29.16
N ASP A 43 -25.38 12.83 29.09
CA ASP A 43 -24.03 13.37 29.30
C ASP A 43 -22.95 12.76 28.37
N THR A 44 -23.36 12.13 27.27
CA THR A 44 -22.46 11.52 26.28
C THR A 44 -22.26 12.49 25.11
N PRO A 45 -21.02 12.88 24.80
CA PRO A 45 -20.74 13.68 23.61
C PRO A 45 -20.83 12.83 22.34
N TYR A 46 -21.35 13.42 21.28
CA TYR A 46 -21.49 12.81 19.96
C TYR A 46 -20.93 13.77 18.91
N SER A 47 -20.14 13.27 17.95
CA SER A 47 -19.82 13.96 16.68
C SER A 47 -20.64 13.37 15.55
N ILE A 48 -21.00 14.24 14.60
CA ILE A 48 -21.50 13.86 13.29
C ILE A 48 -20.66 14.58 12.25
N ASP A 49 -20.07 13.78 11.36
CA ASP A 49 -19.27 14.25 10.22
C ASP A 49 -20.01 13.91 8.93
N ALA A 50 -20.12 14.90 8.04
CA ALA A 50 -20.62 14.68 6.68
C ALA A 50 -19.51 14.99 5.67
N SER A 51 -19.12 14.00 4.86
CA SER A 51 -18.01 14.10 3.91
C SER A 51 -18.42 13.78 2.46
N ASN A 52 -17.52 14.06 1.50
CA ASN A 52 -17.71 13.94 0.05
C ASN A 52 -18.72 14.92 -0.58
N ILE A 53 -18.84 16.13 -0.03
CA ILE A 53 -19.69 17.16 -0.62
C ILE A 53 -18.95 17.77 -1.82
N HIS A 54 -19.54 17.70 -3.00
CA HIS A 54 -19.01 18.40 -4.18
C HIS A 54 -18.92 19.91 -3.93
N THR A 55 -17.85 20.54 -4.41
CA THR A 55 -17.60 21.98 -4.29
C THR A 55 -18.78 22.77 -4.85
N GLY A 56 -19.47 23.56 -4.00
CA GLY A 56 -20.52 24.49 -4.41
C GLY A 56 -21.82 24.41 -3.60
N GLU A 57 -22.06 23.35 -2.83
CA GLU A 57 -23.30 23.21 -2.06
C GLU A 57 -23.20 23.67 -0.61
N ASN A 58 -24.31 24.17 -0.07
CA ASN A 58 -24.42 24.52 1.35
C ASN A 58 -25.12 23.37 2.09
N LEU A 59 -24.40 22.71 2.99
CA LEU A 59 -24.98 21.64 3.81
C LEU A 59 -25.35 22.18 5.19
N LYS A 60 -26.60 21.92 5.59
CA LYS A 60 -27.13 22.25 6.91
C LYS A 60 -27.36 20.96 7.70
N LEU A 61 -26.64 20.84 8.81
CA LEU A 61 -26.84 19.81 9.81
C LEU A 61 -27.62 20.40 10.99
N THR A 62 -28.70 19.75 11.39
CA THR A 62 -29.53 20.19 12.52
C THR A 62 -29.90 19.00 13.39
N ILE A 63 -29.66 19.11 14.69
CA ILE A 63 -30.09 18.12 15.67
C ILE A 63 -31.27 18.67 16.45
N LYS A 64 -32.35 17.89 16.50
CA LYS A 64 -33.55 18.22 17.26
C LYS A 64 -33.77 17.26 18.41
N GLY A 65 -34.15 17.79 19.57
CA GLY A 65 -34.56 17.00 20.73
C GLY A 65 -35.91 16.35 20.56
N LYS A 66 -36.33 15.60 21.58
CA LYS A 66 -37.63 14.91 21.62
C LYS A 66 -38.81 15.87 21.39
N ASN A 67 -38.68 17.12 21.85
CA ASN A 67 -39.71 18.15 21.75
C ASN A 67 -39.62 18.97 20.44
N GLY A 68 -38.71 18.62 19.53
CA GLY A 68 -38.51 19.31 18.25
C GLY A 68 -37.70 20.60 18.33
N ASN A 69 -37.24 21.00 19.52
CA ASN A 69 -36.30 22.09 19.75
C ASN A 69 -34.92 21.74 19.14
N VAL A 70 -34.24 22.73 18.55
CA VAL A 70 -32.89 22.54 18.00
C VAL A 70 -31.91 22.47 19.16
N ILE A 71 -31.19 21.35 19.28
CA ILE A 71 -30.14 21.13 20.29
C ILE A 71 -28.80 21.64 19.77
N ALA A 72 -28.54 21.44 18.48
CA ALA A 72 -27.31 21.87 17.84
C ALA A 72 -27.54 22.07 16.34
N LYS A 73 -26.79 22.98 15.72
CA LYS A 73 -26.87 23.28 14.29
C LYS A 73 -25.48 23.65 13.77
N ALA A 74 -25.11 23.10 12.61
CA ALA A 74 -23.94 23.49 11.85
C ALA A 74 -24.37 23.78 10.41
N THR A 75 -23.75 24.79 9.81
CA THR A 75 -23.93 25.14 8.40
C THR A 75 -22.56 25.40 7.82
N ASP A 76 -22.23 24.70 6.74
CA ASP A 76 -21.07 25.08 5.93
C ASP A 76 -21.53 25.97 4.77
N SER A 77 -20.77 27.03 4.51
CA SER A 77 -20.97 27.94 3.40
C SER A 77 -19.76 27.86 2.48
N HIS A 78 -19.95 27.26 1.30
CA HIS A 78 -19.00 27.22 0.19
C HIS A 78 -17.55 26.78 0.53
N GLY A 79 -17.32 25.46 0.47
CA GLY A 79 -16.21 24.94 -0.32
C GLY A 79 -14.89 24.66 0.38
N SER A 80 -14.82 24.45 1.70
CA SER A 80 -13.56 23.96 2.29
C SER A 80 -13.65 23.08 3.54
N LYS A 81 -14.81 22.91 4.21
CA LYS A 81 -14.85 22.10 5.43
C LYS A 81 -16.12 21.28 5.54
N ASN A 82 -15.98 19.95 5.47
CA ASN A 82 -17.00 18.98 5.86
C ASN A 82 -17.69 19.45 7.16
N PRO A 83 -19.02 19.68 7.18
CA PRO A 83 -19.68 20.19 8.36
C PRO A 83 -19.61 19.15 9.48
N HIS A 84 -18.87 19.52 10.52
CA HIS A 84 -18.70 18.78 11.75
C HIS A 84 -19.62 19.36 12.83
N LEU A 85 -20.26 18.51 13.62
CA LEU A 85 -21.08 18.98 14.73
C LEU A 85 -20.97 18.06 15.93
N THR A 86 -20.64 18.68 17.07
CA THR A 86 -20.65 18.02 18.37
C THR A 86 -21.90 18.39 19.16
N PHE A 87 -22.53 17.43 19.83
CA PHE A 87 -23.64 17.71 20.75
C PHE A 87 -23.63 16.78 21.98
N ASN A 88 -24.28 17.24 23.05
CA ASN A 88 -24.55 16.45 24.26
C ASN A 88 -26.02 16.65 24.67
N VAL A 89 -26.60 15.68 25.36
CA VAL A 89 -27.95 15.76 25.92
C VAL A 89 -27.92 15.58 27.44
N GLY A 90 -28.49 16.55 28.17
CA GLY A 90 -28.52 16.49 29.65
C GLY A 90 -29.41 15.38 30.23
N LYS A 91 -30.17 14.67 29.40
CA LYS A 91 -30.96 13.47 29.75
C LYS A 91 -31.00 12.52 28.56
N LYS A 92 -31.07 11.21 28.82
CA LYS A 92 -31.23 10.19 27.78
C LYS A 92 -32.51 10.49 26.99
N GLN A 93 -32.38 10.72 25.69
CA GLN A 93 -33.52 11.07 24.84
C GLN A 93 -33.29 10.65 23.39
N ASN A 94 -34.39 10.41 22.69
CA ASN A 94 -34.34 10.25 21.24
C ASN A 94 -34.11 11.63 20.61
N VAL A 95 -33.07 11.75 19.80
CA VAL A 95 -32.80 12.95 19.01
C VAL A 95 -32.99 12.64 17.53
N LYS A 96 -33.44 13.65 16.80
CA LYS A 96 -33.65 13.60 15.36
C LYS A 96 -32.55 14.39 14.68
N VAL A 97 -31.67 13.71 13.95
CA VAL A 97 -30.65 14.34 13.13
C VAL A 97 -31.25 14.62 11.76
N ILE A 98 -31.14 15.86 11.33
CA ILE A 98 -31.68 16.36 10.08
C ILE A 98 -30.51 16.88 9.26
N ILE A 99 -30.31 16.27 8.09
CA ILE A 99 -29.35 16.73 7.10
C ILE A 99 -30.16 17.33 5.97
N GLN A 100 -29.86 18.58 5.63
CA GLN A 100 -30.50 19.30 4.56
C GLN A 100 -29.42 19.87 3.65
N VAL A 101 -29.51 19.51 2.37
CA VAL A 101 -28.69 20.13 1.32
C VAL A 101 -29.49 21.31 0.80
N GLU A 102 -28.93 22.51 0.84
CA GLU A 102 -29.53 23.67 0.20
C GLU A 102 -29.00 23.75 -1.23
N ASP A 103 -29.88 23.46 -2.19
CA ASP A 103 -29.59 23.55 -3.62
C ASP A 103 -28.99 24.93 -3.95
N ASP A 104 -27.84 24.93 -4.63
CA ASP A 104 -27.58 26.00 -5.58
C ASP A 104 -28.56 25.79 -6.75
N LYS A 105 -29.33 26.83 -7.10
CA LYS A 105 -30.39 26.79 -8.12
C LYS A 105 -29.89 26.32 -9.50
N ASN A 106 -28.58 26.22 -9.68
CA ASN A 106 -27.92 25.91 -10.93
C ASN A 106 -27.44 24.46 -11.08
N ASN A 107 -27.41 23.64 -10.03
CA ASN A 107 -26.84 22.28 -10.12
C ASN A 107 -27.91 21.18 -10.03
N LYS A 108 -28.30 20.62 -11.19
CA LYS A 108 -29.36 19.57 -11.30
C LYS A 108 -28.82 18.14 -11.12
N GLY A 109 -27.63 17.98 -10.55
CA GLY A 109 -26.92 16.70 -10.40
C GLY A 109 -27.33 15.89 -9.17
N LYS A 110 -27.09 14.57 -9.21
CA LYS A 110 -27.17 13.67 -8.05
C LYS A 110 -25.86 13.77 -7.28
N ILE A 111 -25.91 13.92 -5.95
CA ILE A 111 -24.69 14.07 -5.15
C ILE A 111 -24.60 12.95 -4.12
N PRO A 112 -23.61 12.06 -4.22
CA PRO A 112 -23.30 11.12 -3.16
C PRO A 112 -22.62 11.87 -2.01
N PHE A 113 -23.00 11.56 -0.76
CA PHE A 113 -22.28 12.02 0.43
C PHE A 113 -22.20 10.90 1.45
N LYS A 114 -21.15 10.91 2.28
CA LYS A 114 -20.92 9.96 3.37
C LYS A 114 -21.27 10.62 4.71
N ILE A 115 -21.81 9.85 5.65
CA ILE A 115 -22.07 10.31 7.02
C ILE A 115 -21.37 9.35 7.97
N ALA A 116 -20.54 9.89 8.86
CA ALA A 116 -19.97 9.15 9.98
C ALA A 116 -20.60 9.62 11.30
N PHE A 117 -20.96 8.67 12.16
CA PHE A 117 -21.47 8.93 13.51
C PHE A 117 -20.42 8.47 14.52
N ASN A 118 -19.75 9.42 15.16
CA ASN A 118 -18.71 9.11 16.13
C ASN A 118 -19.25 9.40 17.53
N LYS A 119 -19.33 8.37 18.37
CA LYS A 119 -19.66 8.53 19.79
C LYS A 119 -18.36 8.86 20.52
N PHE A 120 -18.24 10.06 21.10
CA PHE A 120 -17.07 10.37 21.91
C PHE A 120 -17.18 9.62 23.22
N ASN A 121 -16.17 8.80 23.52
CA ASN A 121 -15.87 8.49 24.90
C ASN A 121 -15.26 9.75 25.51
N LYS A 122 -15.88 10.23 26.59
CA LYS A 122 -15.63 11.48 27.34
C LYS A 122 -14.16 11.94 27.28
N ILE A 123 -13.86 12.98 26.50
CA ILE A 123 -12.55 13.64 26.48
C ILE A 123 -12.39 14.47 27.76
N SER A 124 -11.27 14.28 28.47
CA SER A 124 -10.89 15.13 29.59
C SER A 124 -10.44 16.52 29.12
N GLY A 125 -10.86 17.59 29.82
CA GLY A 125 -10.15 18.88 29.78
C GLY A 125 -10.82 20.09 29.12
N GLY A 126 -11.94 19.95 28.41
CA GLY A 126 -12.62 21.09 27.78
C GLY A 126 -13.85 21.56 28.55
N LYS A 127 -13.74 22.61 29.36
CA LYS A 127 -14.90 23.23 30.04
C LYS A 127 -15.78 23.96 29.02
N LEU A 128 -16.75 23.27 28.42
CA LEU A 128 -17.85 23.90 27.69
C LEU A 128 -18.85 24.49 28.68
N THR A 129 -18.72 25.78 29.00
CA THR A 129 -19.71 26.52 29.79
C THR A 129 -20.92 26.82 28.91
N ALA A 130 -22.01 26.08 29.10
CA ALA A 130 -23.34 26.56 28.78
C ALA A 130 -23.83 27.40 29.97
N SER A 131 -23.96 28.70 29.77
CA SER A 131 -24.65 29.60 30.68
C SER A 131 -26.14 29.31 30.60
N ASP A 132 -26.73 28.79 31.66
CA ASP A 132 -28.14 29.02 31.98
C ASP A 132 -28.22 29.53 33.42
N LYS A 133 -28.77 30.74 33.55
CA LYS A 133 -29.02 31.43 34.82
C LYS A 133 -30.29 30.90 35.47
N ASP A 134 -30.22 30.78 36.79
CA ASP A 134 -31.30 30.89 37.80
C ASP A 134 -32.43 29.82 37.76
N ASP A 135 -32.92 29.24 38.86
CA ASP A 135 -32.71 29.53 40.29
C ASP A 135 -33.21 28.37 41.17
N SER A 136 -32.76 28.41 42.43
CA SER A 136 -33.38 27.86 43.67
C SER A 136 -33.05 26.44 44.19
N ASN A 137 -32.23 26.47 45.26
CA ASN A 137 -32.39 25.84 46.59
C ASN A 137 -32.64 24.32 46.71
N ASN A 138 -31.71 23.58 47.35
CA ASN A 138 -31.76 23.25 48.79
C ASN A 138 -30.58 22.35 49.27
N LYS A 139 -30.03 22.74 50.43
CA LYS A 139 -29.27 22.05 51.50
C LYS A 139 -28.57 20.68 51.29
N LYS A 140 -27.30 20.70 51.75
CA LYS A 140 -26.57 19.75 52.63
C LYS A 140 -26.68 18.25 52.31
N ASN A 141 -25.56 17.65 51.88
CA ASN A 141 -24.90 16.65 52.72
C ASN A 141 -23.43 16.41 52.34
N SER A 142 -22.62 16.22 53.38
CA SER A 142 -21.22 15.77 53.35
C SER A 142 -21.16 14.28 53.00
N GLN A 143 -20.27 13.87 52.09
CA GLN A 143 -19.68 12.52 52.11
C GLN A 143 -18.45 12.39 51.21
N THR A 144 -17.30 12.15 51.87
CA THR A 144 -16.21 11.24 51.49
C THR A 144 -15.78 11.16 50.03
N SER A 145 -14.61 11.76 49.76
CA SER A 145 -13.78 11.55 48.58
C SER A 145 -13.21 10.13 48.57
N SER A 146 -13.85 9.24 47.81
CA SER A 146 -13.17 8.10 47.20
C SER A 146 -12.66 8.53 45.83
N GLU A 147 -11.35 8.69 45.69
CA GLU A 147 -10.68 8.80 44.39
C GLU A 147 -10.92 7.50 43.60
N SER A 148 -12.00 7.47 42.82
CA SER A 148 -12.13 6.54 41.71
C SER A 148 -11.15 6.99 40.63
N LYS A 149 -10.04 6.28 40.51
CA LYS A 149 -9.12 6.36 39.36
C LYS A 149 -9.93 5.94 38.11
N GLU A 150 -10.60 6.89 37.44
CA GLU A 150 -11.20 6.66 36.12
C GLU A 150 -10.05 6.33 35.17
N VAL A 151 -9.85 5.04 34.91
CA VAL A 151 -8.99 4.55 33.81
C VAL A 151 -9.72 4.90 32.52
N SER A 152 -9.41 6.08 31.97
CA SER A 152 -9.86 6.51 30.66
C SER A 152 -9.04 5.75 29.61
N THR A 153 -9.53 4.62 29.13
CA THR A 153 -8.97 3.98 27.95
C THR A 153 -9.40 4.79 26.72
N THR A 154 -8.53 5.66 26.25
CA THR A 154 -8.62 6.17 24.89
C THR A 154 -8.55 4.96 23.96
N VAL A 155 -9.61 4.72 23.18
CA VAL A 155 -9.63 3.58 22.27
C VAL A 155 -8.80 3.96 21.06
N ASN A 156 -7.72 3.22 20.85
CA ASN A 156 -6.79 3.37 19.74
C ASN A 156 -7.50 3.10 18.39
N THR A 157 -7.29 3.98 17.41
CA THR A 157 -7.83 3.88 16.04
C THR A 157 -7.40 2.61 15.33
N VAL A 158 -6.15 2.18 15.51
CA VAL A 158 -5.60 0.92 14.95
C VAL A 158 -6.40 -0.28 15.45
N THR A 159 -6.63 -0.37 16.76
CA THR A 159 -7.40 -1.49 17.35
C THR A 159 -8.84 -1.51 16.84
N MET A 160 -9.50 -0.35 16.72
CA MET A 160 -10.85 -0.29 16.18
C MET A 160 -10.92 -0.74 14.73
N LEU A 161 -9.93 -0.36 13.92
CA LEU A 161 -9.87 -0.77 12.52
C LEU A 161 -9.61 -2.27 12.40
N TRP A 162 -8.67 -2.80 13.19
CA TRP A 162 -8.40 -4.24 13.25
C TRP A 162 -9.62 -5.05 13.66
N ASP A 163 -10.33 -4.67 14.73
CA ASP A 163 -11.55 -5.33 15.18
C ASP A 163 -12.62 -5.35 14.07
N GLN A 164 -12.70 -4.28 13.28
CA GLN A 164 -13.64 -4.20 12.15
C GLN A 164 -13.22 -5.14 11.01
N LEU A 165 -11.94 -5.13 10.63
CA LEU A 165 -11.41 -5.92 9.53
C LEU A 165 -11.49 -7.42 9.84
N SER A 166 -10.93 -7.83 10.99
CA SER A 166 -10.90 -9.22 11.47
C SER A 166 -12.29 -9.82 11.69
N ALA A 167 -13.31 -9.01 12.01
CA ALA A 167 -14.69 -9.47 12.14
C ALA A 167 -15.44 -9.61 10.81
N SER A 168 -14.95 -8.98 9.74
CA SER A 168 -15.67 -8.83 8.47
C SER A 168 -15.21 -9.77 7.36
N SER A 169 -13.98 -10.30 7.44
CA SER A 169 -13.34 -11.08 6.38
C SER A 169 -12.45 -12.18 6.99
N ASN A 170 -12.37 -13.33 6.32
CA ASN A 170 -11.34 -14.34 6.59
C ASN A 170 -10.02 -14.03 5.88
N ASP A 171 -9.97 -13.01 5.02
CA ASP A 171 -8.83 -12.71 4.18
C ASP A 171 -8.48 -11.21 4.31
N ILE A 172 -7.59 -10.89 5.26
CA ILE A 172 -6.89 -9.60 5.31
C ILE A 172 -5.96 -9.54 4.09
N ASN A 173 -6.00 -8.44 3.34
CA ASN A 173 -5.13 -8.21 2.18
C ASN A 173 -4.09 -7.12 2.47
N ILE A 174 -3.15 -6.93 1.53
CA ILE A 174 -2.08 -5.93 1.68
C ILE A 174 -2.59 -4.50 1.88
N LYS A 175 -3.74 -4.15 1.29
CA LYS A 175 -4.36 -2.84 1.44
C LYS A 175 -4.93 -2.63 2.84
N ASP A 176 -5.48 -3.68 3.45
CA ASP A 176 -5.95 -3.61 4.84
C ASP A 176 -4.76 -3.35 5.80
N LEU A 177 -3.60 -3.96 5.51
CA LEU A 177 -2.36 -3.74 6.25
C LEU A 177 -1.81 -2.31 6.05
N ASP A 178 -1.85 -1.79 4.82
CA ASP A 178 -1.55 -0.38 4.52
C ASP A 178 -2.43 0.56 5.36
N ASP A 179 -3.76 0.34 5.35
CA ASP A 179 -4.72 1.16 6.07
C ASP A 179 -4.50 1.11 7.61
N LEU A 180 -4.08 -0.03 8.15
CA LEU A 180 -3.72 -0.18 9.57
C LEU A 180 -2.49 0.65 9.97
N VAL A 181 -1.43 0.63 9.15
CA VAL A 181 -0.24 1.47 9.39
C VAL A 181 -0.61 2.95 9.32
N GLY A 182 -1.42 3.35 8.33
CA GLY A 182 -1.90 4.73 8.19
C GLY A 182 -2.80 5.20 9.35
N ALA A 183 -3.51 4.28 10.01
CA ALA A 183 -4.41 4.61 11.11
C ALA A 183 -3.68 5.21 12.33
N THR A 184 -2.37 4.97 12.46
CA THR A 184 -1.50 5.46 13.55
C THR A 184 -1.31 6.98 13.61
N THR A 185 -1.72 7.70 12.57
CA THR A 185 -1.68 9.18 12.54
C THR A 185 -2.99 9.79 12.05
N SER A 186 -4.04 8.96 11.92
CA SER A 186 -5.34 9.37 11.37
C SER A 186 -6.11 10.36 12.24
N ASP A 187 -5.76 10.47 13.52
CA ASP A 187 -6.30 11.45 14.45
C ASP A 187 -5.63 12.83 14.36
N GLY A 188 -4.68 13.00 13.44
CA GLY A 188 -3.90 14.22 13.25
C GLY A 188 -2.77 14.39 14.27
N SER A 189 -2.45 13.34 15.03
CA SER A 189 -1.34 13.31 15.96
C SER A 189 -0.11 12.58 15.39
N THR A 190 0.95 12.50 16.18
CA THR A 190 2.12 11.67 15.91
C THR A 190 1.93 10.28 16.52
N VAL A 191 2.55 9.27 15.94
CA VAL A 191 2.50 7.87 16.39
C VAL A 191 2.77 7.76 17.90
N SER A 192 1.89 7.07 18.60
CA SER A 192 1.94 6.80 20.03
C SER A 192 2.48 5.39 20.35
N GLN A 193 2.87 5.16 21.61
CA GLN A 193 3.32 3.84 22.04
C GLN A 193 2.18 2.80 21.99
N ASP A 194 0.94 3.21 22.26
CA ASP A 194 -0.21 2.32 22.23
C ASP A 194 -0.50 1.83 20.80
N GLU A 195 -0.23 2.66 19.79
CA GLU A 195 -0.33 2.28 18.37
C GLU A 195 0.74 1.30 17.95
N ILE A 196 1.99 1.50 18.36
CA ILE A 196 3.07 0.53 18.13
C ILE A 196 2.73 -0.81 18.78
N ASN A 197 2.22 -0.80 20.02
CA ASN A 197 1.83 -2.01 20.72
C ASN A 197 0.68 -2.73 19.99
N ALA A 198 -0.31 -1.99 19.49
CA ALA A 198 -1.42 -2.56 18.73
C ALA A 198 -0.96 -3.19 17.41
N LEU A 199 -0.12 -2.49 16.63
CA LEU A 199 0.45 -3.05 15.39
C LEU A 199 1.29 -4.31 15.66
N SER A 200 2.11 -4.29 16.73
CA SER A 200 2.91 -5.46 17.11
C SER A 200 2.03 -6.68 17.44
N GLN A 201 0.91 -6.44 18.14
CA GLN A 201 -0.05 -7.51 18.42
C GLN A 201 -0.72 -8.04 17.15
N ILE A 202 -1.08 -7.14 16.23
CA ILE A 202 -1.67 -7.53 14.93
C ILE A 202 -0.70 -8.40 14.14
N GLN A 203 0.60 -8.08 14.12
CA GLN A 203 1.63 -8.90 13.47
C GLN A 203 1.63 -10.35 13.98
N ASP A 204 1.50 -10.54 15.30
CA ASP A 204 1.46 -11.88 15.90
C ASP A 204 0.20 -12.68 15.53
N ASP A 205 -0.91 -11.97 15.29
CA ASP A 205 -2.22 -12.51 14.97
C ASP A 205 -2.43 -12.70 13.44
N LEU A 206 -1.59 -12.13 12.57
CA LEU A 206 -1.78 -12.14 11.10
C LEU A 206 -2.03 -13.53 10.51
N LYS A 207 -1.31 -14.55 11.00
CA LYS A 207 -1.43 -15.94 10.53
C LYS A 207 -2.83 -16.53 10.65
N ASP A 208 -3.67 -15.98 11.53
CA ASP A 208 -5.04 -16.44 11.75
C ASP A 208 -6.04 -15.72 10.82
N HIS A 209 -5.58 -14.70 10.07
CA HIS A 209 -6.41 -13.79 9.29
C HIS A 209 -5.95 -13.60 7.82
N VAL A 210 -4.82 -14.19 7.43
CA VAL A 210 -4.26 -14.14 6.08
C VAL A 210 -4.15 -15.57 5.54
N GLY A 211 -4.59 -15.78 4.29
CA GLY A 211 -4.45 -17.06 3.61
C GLY A 211 -2.97 -17.48 3.46
N SER A 212 -2.71 -18.79 3.55
CA SER A 212 -1.35 -19.35 3.54
C SER A 212 -0.49 -18.88 2.37
N ASP A 213 -1.10 -18.68 1.21
CA ASP A 213 -0.40 -18.36 -0.04
C ASP A 213 0.22 -16.94 -0.01
N ASN A 214 -0.29 -16.05 0.84
CA ASN A 214 0.18 -14.66 0.98
C ASN A 214 0.86 -14.38 2.33
N LEU A 215 0.82 -15.33 3.26
CA LEU A 215 1.18 -15.08 4.66
C LEU A 215 2.64 -14.64 4.81
N ASP A 216 3.58 -15.30 4.12
CA ASP A 216 5.00 -14.99 4.25
C ASP A 216 5.31 -13.56 3.77
N TYR A 217 4.79 -13.21 2.60
CA TYR A 217 4.91 -11.87 2.03
C TYR A 217 4.24 -10.80 2.89
N TYR A 218 2.97 -10.99 3.27
CA TYR A 218 2.25 -9.99 4.08
C TYR A 218 2.88 -9.81 5.47
N SER A 219 3.33 -10.91 6.08
CA SER A 219 4.02 -10.87 7.38
C SER A 219 5.37 -10.16 7.26
N TYR A 220 6.13 -10.40 6.18
CA TYR A 220 7.39 -9.72 5.94
C TYR A 220 7.19 -8.22 5.75
N ILE A 221 6.28 -7.82 4.85
CA ILE A 221 6.03 -6.41 4.54
C ILE A 221 5.48 -5.66 5.74
N PHE A 222 4.49 -6.22 6.44
CA PHE A 222 3.93 -5.58 7.64
C PHE A 222 5.00 -5.46 8.73
N GLY A 223 5.77 -6.52 8.96
CA GLY A 223 6.86 -6.53 9.93
C GLY A 223 7.97 -5.53 9.61
N ALA A 224 8.34 -5.40 8.34
CA ALA A 224 9.33 -4.43 7.88
C ALA A 224 8.84 -2.98 8.02
N ALA A 225 7.54 -2.73 7.82
CA ALA A 225 6.95 -1.40 7.96
C ALA A 225 6.83 -0.95 9.42
N ILE A 226 6.46 -1.85 10.34
CA ILE A 226 6.22 -1.51 11.75
C ILE A 226 7.43 -1.74 12.66
N GLY A 227 8.38 -2.56 12.21
CA GLY A 227 9.54 -3.00 12.96
C GLY A 227 10.85 -2.37 12.49
N SER A 228 11.96 -3.04 12.85
CA SER A 228 13.29 -2.63 12.41
C SER A 228 13.65 -3.31 11.10
N ASN A 229 13.93 -2.52 10.06
CA ASN A 229 14.48 -3.00 8.80
C ASN A 229 15.55 -2.01 8.29
N PRO A 230 16.74 -2.46 7.86
CA PRO A 230 17.78 -1.58 7.32
C PRO A 230 17.28 -0.63 6.21
N ALA A 231 16.37 -1.12 5.36
CA ALA A 231 15.76 -0.37 4.26
C ALA A 231 14.98 0.86 4.71
N ASN A 232 14.52 0.90 5.97
CA ASN A 232 13.83 2.07 6.51
C ASN A 232 14.74 3.25 6.75
N THR A 233 16.07 3.11 6.67
CA THR A 233 16.99 4.23 6.89
C THR A 233 16.67 5.42 5.97
N ASN A 234 16.33 5.12 4.72
CA ASN A 234 16.11 6.11 3.67
C ASN A 234 14.83 5.83 2.87
N TYR A 235 14.31 6.86 2.23
CA TYR A 235 13.33 6.81 1.16
C TYR A 235 13.94 7.48 -0.07
N THR A 236 14.25 6.67 -1.07
CA THR A 236 14.84 7.07 -2.35
C THR A 236 13.80 7.68 -3.27
N GLY A 237 12.60 7.10 -3.37
CA GLY A 237 11.47 7.68 -4.10
C GLY A 237 11.71 7.99 -5.58
N GLY A 238 12.71 7.37 -6.22
CA GLY A 238 13.03 7.59 -7.63
C GLY A 238 13.65 8.94 -7.94
N VAL A 239 14.28 9.58 -6.95
CA VAL A 239 15.04 10.82 -7.17
C VAL A 239 16.23 10.58 -8.12
N LYS A 240 16.84 11.66 -8.61
CA LYS A 240 17.94 11.59 -9.59
C LYS A 240 19.32 11.71 -8.98
N SER A 241 19.41 11.98 -7.68
CA SER A 241 20.68 12.20 -6.99
C SER A 241 20.58 11.79 -5.53
N ASP A 242 21.68 11.24 -5.00
CA ASP A 242 21.83 10.90 -3.59
C ASP A 242 21.47 12.04 -2.63
N SER A 243 21.72 13.29 -3.03
CA SER A 243 21.43 14.45 -2.18
C SER A 243 19.94 14.69 -1.94
N ASP A 244 19.09 14.11 -2.80
CA ASP A 244 17.64 14.27 -2.74
C ASP A 244 16.97 13.10 -1.99
N ILE A 245 17.75 12.09 -1.56
CA ILE A 245 17.25 10.96 -0.76
C ILE A 245 16.78 11.47 0.61
N GLN A 246 15.58 11.06 0.99
CA GLN A 246 14.97 11.46 2.26
C GLN A 246 15.38 10.49 3.36
N LYS A 247 15.76 11.02 4.54
CA LYS A 247 15.91 10.18 5.75
C LYS A 247 14.53 9.82 6.28
N LEU A 248 14.32 8.55 6.60
CA LEU A 248 13.04 8.05 7.08
C LEU A 248 13.15 7.53 8.52
N GLY A 249 13.87 6.42 8.71
CA GLY A 249 13.98 5.66 9.95
C GLY A 249 12.85 4.65 10.15
N ASN A 250 13.03 3.73 11.10
CA ASN A 250 11.99 2.78 11.51
C ASN A 250 10.82 3.47 12.21
N LEU A 251 9.61 2.93 12.05
CA LEU A 251 8.43 3.40 12.77
C LEU A 251 8.71 3.51 14.27
N SER A 252 8.45 4.67 14.85
CA SER A 252 8.71 4.93 16.26
C SER A 252 7.79 6.00 16.83
N VAL A 253 7.72 6.08 18.16
CA VAL A 253 6.91 7.09 18.85
C VAL A 253 7.35 8.49 18.41
N GLY A 254 6.38 9.33 18.07
CA GLY A 254 6.62 10.68 17.57
C GLY A 254 6.73 10.77 16.05
N PHE A 255 6.64 9.66 15.31
CA PHE A 255 6.54 9.70 13.84
C PHE A 255 5.36 10.56 13.40
N THR A 256 5.60 11.42 12.42
CA THR A 256 4.58 12.26 11.80
C THR A 256 3.78 11.49 10.76
N SER A 257 2.62 12.02 10.37
CA SER A 257 1.81 11.44 9.29
C SER A 257 2.57 11.38 7.96
N GLU A 258 3.46 12.34 7.70
CA GLU A 258 4.34 12.35 6.51
C GLU A 258 5.30 11.17 6.53
N GLN A 259 5.97 10.89 7.66
CA GLN A 259 6.87 9.75 7.79
C GLN A 259 6.13 8.41 7.72
N VAL A 260 4.95 8.29 8.32
CA VAL A 260 4.09 7.10 8.19
C VAL A 260 3.68 6.90 6.72
N THR A 261 3.35 7.98 6.02
CA THR A 261 3.04 7.91 4.58
C THR A 261 4.23 7.40 3.77
N LEU A 262 5.45 7.83 4.04
CA LEU A 262 6.65 7.32 3.35
C LEU A 262 6.88 5.82 3.60
N LEU A 263 6.64 5.34 4.83
CA LEU A 263 6.67 3.90 5.12
C LEU A 263 5.58 3.14 4.36
N GLN A 264 4.36 3.69 4.29
CA GLN A 264 3.27 3.11 3.50
C GLN A 264 3.66 3.00 2.01
N GLN A 265 4.22 4.09 1.47
CA GLN A 265 4.67 4.19 0.09
C GLN A 265 5.78 3.19 -0.23
N LYS A 266 6.76 3.02 0.66
CA LYS A 266 7.83 2.03 0.51
C LYS A 266 7.28 0.61 0.52
N TRP A 267 6.62 0.22 1.61
CA TRP A 267 6.35 -1.19 1.90
C TRP A 267 5.09 -1.73 1.23
N PHE A 268 4.03 -0.93 1.07
CA PHE A 268 2.75 -1.41 0.57
C PHE A 268 2.42 -0.97 -0.85
N ARG A 269 3.08 0.09 -1.36
CA ARG A 269 2.74 0.70 -2.66
C ARG A 269 3.86 0.63 -3.69
N GLY A 270 5.04 0.18 -3.30
CA GLY A 270 6.22 0.10 -4.17
C GLY A 270 6.63 1.42 -4.80
N GLU A 271 6.38 2.52 -4.08
CA GLU A 271 6.69 3.90 -4.48
C GLU A 271 8.07 4.36 -4.03
N ASP A 272 8.78 3.58 -3.20
CA ASP A 272 10.20 3.84 -2.93
C ASP A 272 11.09 3.36 -4.08
N LEU A 273 10.95 4.03 -5.22
CA LEU A 273 11.62 3.66 -6.46
C LEU A 273 13.14 3.77 -6.30
N PRO A 274 13.93 2.87 -6.91
CA PRO A 274 15.38 2.99 -6.94
C PRO A 274 15.85 4.30 -7.58
N LEU A 275 17.09 4.71 -7.30
CA LEU A 275 17.77 5.64 -8.18
C LEU A 275 17.93 4.99 -9.56
N ALA A 276 17.41 5.63 -10.59
CA ALA A 276 17.53 5.18 -11.96
C ALA A 276 18.88 5.58 -12.58
N GLN A 277 19.98 5.31 -11.85
CA GLN A 277 21.36 5.58 -12.26
C GLN A 277 22.07 4.27 -12.65
N VAL A 278 22.97 4.35 -13.62
CA VAL A 278 23.87 3.27 -14.08
C VAL A 278 25.30 3.81 -14.18
N GLU A 279 26.32 2.99 -13.93
CA GLU A 279 27.74 3.44 -13.93
C GLU A 279 28.26 3.72 -15.36
N GLY A 280 27.61 3.14 -16.37
CA GLY A 280 28.12 3.13 -17.74
C GLY A 280 29.26 2.11 -17.90
N ASP A 281 30.16 2.37 -18.87
CA ASP A 281 31.33 1.54 -19.13
C ASP A 281 32.51 2.45 -19.47
N ALA A 282 33.28 2.81 -18.44
CA ALA A 282 34.43 3.68 -18.59
C ALA A 282 35.50 3.09 -19.53
N ALA A 283 35.62 1.76 -19.64
CA ALA A 283 36.57 1.12 -20.55
C ALA A 283 36.13 1.26 -22.02
N ALA A 284 34.83 1.30 -22.28
CA ALA A 284 34.25 1.62 -23.58
C ALA A 284 34.01 3.13 -23.81
N GLY A 285 34.34 3.99 -22.83
CA GLY A 285 34.12 5.43 -22.90
C GLY A 285 32.65 5.86 -22.76
N ILE A 286 31.81 5.00 -22.18
CA ILE A 286 30.40 5.25 -21.88
C ILE A 286 30.31 5.83 -20.46
N ALA A 287 29.74 7.02 -20.33
CA ALA A 287 29.61 7.71 -19.06
C ALA A 287 28.39 7.20 -18.25
N PRO A 288 28.39 7.40 -16.91
CA PRO A 288 27.20 7.19 -16.08
C PRO A 288 25.99 7.96 -16.61
N SER A 289 24.80 7.39 -16.43
CA SER A 289 23.55 7.97 -16.91
C SER A 289 22.46 7.86 -15.85
N THR A 290 21.52 8.81 -15.86
CA THR A 290 20.35 8.83 -14.99
C THR A 290 19.08 8.98 -15.82
N PHE A 291 18.05 8.23 -15.47
CA PHE A 291 16.82 8.12 -16.26
C PHE A 291 15.59 8.66 -15.53
N ASP A 292 14.50 8.88 -16.28
CA ASP A 292 13.19 9.24 -15.74
C ASP A 292 12.36 7.99 -15.48
N TYR A 293 11.26 8.09 -14.73
CA TYR A 293 10.32 6.99 -14.52
C TYR A 293 9.02 7.19 -15.30
N ALA A 294 8.46 6.10 -15.81
CA ALA A 294 7.10 6.06 -16.34
C ALA A 294 6.41 4.72 -16.03
N THR A 295 5.07 4.75 -16.00
CA THR A 295 4.26 3.59 -15.64
C THR A 295 4.07 2.64 -16.82
N ALA A 296 4.57 1.42 -16.71
CA ALA A 296 4.37 0.37 -17.69
C ALA A 296 2.90 -0.09 -17.81
N SER A 297 2.46 -0.37 -19.03
CA SER A 297 1.07 -0.69 -19.37
C SER A 297 0.84 -2.13 -19.85
N GLY A 298 1.72 -3.07 -19.49
CA GLY A 298 1.61 -4.47 -19.90
C GLY A 298 1.37 -5.45 -18.74
N ASP A 299 1.09 -6.70 -19.11
CA ASP A 299 0.84 -7.77 -18.16
C ASP A 299 2.13 -8.19 -17.45
N LEU A 300 2.00 -8.84 -16.29
CA LEU A 300 3.15 -9.43 -15.61
C LEU A 300 3.72 -10.57 -16.45
N PHE A 301 2.86 -11.52 -16.82
CA PHE A 301 3.14 -12.68 -17.67
C PHE A 301 2.06 -12.85 -18.76
N ASP A 302 2.39 -13.44 -19.91
CA ASP A 302 1.43 -13.91 -20.94
C ASP A 302 1.39 -15.44 -21.07
N GLY A 303 1.95 -16.13 -20.08
CA GLY A 303 2.16 -17.57 -20.10
C GLY A 303 3.33 -17.93 -19.20
N THR A 304 3.99 -19.04 -19.51
CA THR A 304 5.16 -19.48 -18.75
C THR A 304 6.35 -18.54 -19.02
N PRO A 305 7.06 -18.04 -17.99
CA PRO A 305 8.25 -17.23 -18.16
C PRO A 305 9.28 -17.93 -19.07
N SER A 306 9.85 -17.19 -20.01
CA SER A 306 10.81 -17.73 -20.99
C SER A 306 11.98 -16.78 -21.18
N PHE A 307 13.17 -17.34 -21.40
CA PHE A 307 14.39 -16.57 -21.69
C PHE A 307 14.25 -15.69 -22.95
N THR A 308 13.37 -16.07 -23.89
CA THR A 308 13.07 -15.27 -25.09
C THR A 308 12.35 -13.96 -24.78
N GLN A 309 11.98 -13.73 -23.53
CA GLN A 309 11.30 -12.53 -23.04
C GLN A 309 12.25 -11.59 -22.26
N LEU A 310 13.57 -11.79 -22.30
CA LEU A 310 14.53 -10.91 -21.61
C LEU A 310 15.48 -10.24 -22.60
N ALA A 311 15.54 -8.92 -22.51
CA ALA A 311 16.53 -8.08 -23.17
C ALA A 311 17.22 -7.22 -22.12
N GLN A 312 18.55 -7.23 -22.11
CA GLN A 312 19.33 -6.37 -21.23
C GLN A 312 19.20 -4.90 -21.65
N GLY A 313 19.07 -4.03 -20.66
CA GLY A 313 19.13 -2.58 -20.82
C GLY A 313 20.54 -2.02 -20.66
N ASP A 314 20.63 -0.79 -20.14
CA ASP A 314 21.86 -0.03 -19.96
C ASP A 314 22.56 -0.34 -18.62
N ALA A 315 21.88 -0.98 -17.67
CA ALA A 315 22.49 -1.39 -16.41
C ALA A 315 23.46 -2.58 -16.56
N GLY A 316 24.54 -2.55 -15.79
CA GLY A 316 25.56 -3.60 -15.67
C GLY A 316 25.09 -4.87 -14.93
N THR A 317 23.83 -5.26 -15.08
CA THR A 317 23.14 -6.35 -14.36
C THR A 317 23.09 -7.67 -15.14
N CYS A 318 23.90 -7.82 -16.20
CA CYS A 318 23.90 -9.00 -17.06
C CYS A 318 23.97 -10.33 -16.29
N TRP A 319 24.71 -10.38 -15.17
CA TRP A 319 24.80 -11.53 -14.28
C TRP A 319 23.44 -11.98 -13.72
N PHE A 320 22.60 -11.02 -13.33
CA PHE A 320 21.26 -11.27 -12.81
C PHE A 320 20.32 -11.72 -13.93
N LEU A 321 20.37 -11.07 -15.10
CA LEU A 321 19.54 -11.46 -16.24
C LEU A 321 19.92 -12.84 -16.79
N SER A 322 21.21 -13.17 -16.81
CA SER A 322 21.69 -14.52 -17.12
C SER A 322 21.15 -15.54 -16.11
N SER A 323 21.06 -15.18 -14.83
CA SER A 323 20.47 -16.03 -13.80
C SER A 323 18.96 -16.21 -14.00
N LEU A 324 18.21 -15.13 -14.25
CA LEU A 324 16.79 -15.19 -14.61
C LEU A 324 16.57 -16.08 -15.83
N ASN A 325 17.39 -15.93 -16.88
CA ASN A 325 17.34 -16.76 -18.08
C ASN A 325 17.59 -18.24 -17.76
N ALA A 326 18.59 -18.55 -16.94
CA ALA A 326 18.89 -19.93 -16.57
C ALA A 326 17.72 -20.58 -15.81
N VAL A 327 17.18 -19.87 -14.80
CA VAL A 327 16.05 -20.35 -13.99
C VAL A 327 14.78 -20.50 -14.84
N ALA A 328 14.48 -19.53 -15.71
CA ALA A 328 13.34 -19.57 -16.62
C ALA A 328 13.48 -20.66 -17.70
N ASN A 329 14.70 -21.02 -18.12
CA ASN A 329 14.91 -22.03 -19.15
C ASN A 329 14.88 -23.47 -18.59
N ALA A 330 15.31 -23.68 -17.35
CA ALA A 330 15.32 -24.99 -16.71
C ALA A 330 13.91 -25.41 -16.26
N SER A 331 13.40 -26.54 -16.78
CA SER A 331 12.03 -27.00 -16.50
C SER A 331 11.75 -27.28 -15.02
N SER A 332 12.79 -27.59 -14.23
CA SER A 332 12.69 -27.86 -12.80
C SER A 332 12.59 -26.62 -11.91
N THR A 333 13.01 -25.45 -12.43
CA THR A 333 13.07 -24.19 -11.65
C THR A 333 12.24 -23.08 -12.31
N ARG A 334 11.64 -23.33 -13.47
CA ARG A 334 10.88 -22.31 -14.21
C ARG A 334 9.69 -21.76 -13.41
N SER A 335 9.05 -22.58 -12.58
CA SER A 335 7.99 -22.13 -11.67
C SER A 335 8.51 -21.11 -10.65
N ASP A 336 9.78 -21.18 -10.25
CA ASP A 336 10.36 -20.27 -9.26
C ASP A 336 10.28 -18.79 -9.71
N ILE A 337 10.28 -18.53 -11.03
CA ILE A 337 10.09 -17.18 -11.59
C ILE A 337 8.65 -16.70 -11.45
N ALA A 338 7.65 -17.58 -11.56
CA ALA A 338 6.26 -17.18 -11.33
C ALA A 338 5.99 -17.05 -9.82
N ASP A 339 6.49 -18.02 -9.04
CA ASP A 339 6.25 -18.14 -7.60
C ASP A 339 7.00 -17.08 -6.77
N MET A 340 7.97 -16.37 -7.35
CA MET A 340 8.57 -15.21 -6.67
C MET A 340 7.66 -13.98 -6.68
N PHE A 341 6.58 -13.95 -7.48
CA PHE A 341 5.65 -12.83 -7.55
C PHE A 341 4.31 -13.12 -6.88
N ILE A 342 3.80 -12.12 -6.16
CA ILE A 342 2.41 -12.08 -5.67
C ILE A 342 1.75 -10.83 -6.27
N ASP A 343 0.63 -11.00 -6.98
CA ASP A 343 -0.17 -9.89 -7.50
C ASP A 343 -1.10 -9.37 -6.39
N ASN A 344 -0.95 -8.08 -6.04
CA ASN A 344 -1.77 -7.43 -5.02
C ASN A 344 -3.15 -6.99 -5.54
N GLU A 345 -3.45 -7.23 -6.81
CA GLU A 345 -4.68 -6.83 -7.53
C GLU A 345 -4.92 -5.31 -7.61
N ASP A 346 -3.93 -4.50 -7.25
CA ASP A 346 -3.98 -3.03 -7.27
C ASP A 346 -2.94 -2.40 -8.22
N GLY A 347 -2.23 -3.23 -8.99
CA GLY A 347 -1.16 -2.82 -9.89
C GLY A 347 0.24 -2.80 -9.25
N THR A 348 0.35 -3.24 -8.00
CA THR A 348 1.61 -3.55 -7.32
C THR A 348 1.81 -5.06 -7.18
N TYR A 349 3.06 -5.47 -6.93
CA TYR A 349 3.46 -6.87 -6.84
C TYR A 349 4.42 -7.07 -5.67
N GLY A 350 4.19 -8.09 -4.86
CA GLY A 350 5.21 -8.63 -3.97
C GLY A 350 6.25 -9.39 -4.77
N VAL A 351 7.54 -9.22 -4.46
CA VAL A 351 8.64 -9.93 -5.14
C VAL A 351 9.61 -10.50 -4.11
N ARG A 352 9.84 -11.81 -4.16
CA ARG A 352 10.69 -12.57 -3.25
C ARG A 352 12.13 -12.64 -3.74
N PHE A 353 13.07 -12.51 -2.82
CA PHE A 353 14.47 -12.87 -3.01
C PHE A 353 15.01 -13.64 -1.81
N TYR A 354 16.08 -14.37 -2.03
CA TYR A 354 16.86 -15.00 -0.98
C TYR A 354 18.20 -14.31 -0.78
N GLY A 355 18.76 -14.44 0.42
CA GLY A 355 20.16 -14.11 0.70
C GLY A 355 21.13 -15.13 0.09
N PRO A 356 22.44 -14.84 0.10
CA PRO A 356 23.46 -15.76 -0.39
C PRO A 356 23.29 -17.16 0.21
N GLN A 357 23.39 -18.20 -0.63
CA GLN A 357 23.14 -19.59 -0.24
C GLN A 357 21.74 -19.81 0.36
N GLY A 358 20.72 -19.02 0.03
CA GLY A 358 19.38 -19.22 0.59
C GLY A 358 19.29 -19.05 2.11
N SER A 359 20.18 -18.27 2.71
CA SER A 359 20.26 -18.16 4.18
C SER A 359 19.00 -17.56 4.80
N GLU A 360 18.39 -16.63 4.09
CA GLU A 360 17.27 -15.78 4.53
C GLU A 360 16.39 -15.48 3.32
N GLU A 361 15.14 -15.11 3.56
CA GLU A 361 14.17 -14.68 2.55
C GLU A 361 13.77 -13.23 2.82
N ALA A 362 13.65 -12.43 1.76
CA ALA A 362 13.11 -11.08 1.83
C ALA A 362 12.08 -10.85 0.73
N TRP A 363 11.16 -9.93 1.02
CA TRP A 363 10.16 -9.46 0.09
C TRP A 363 10.21 -7.95 -0.06
N VAL A 364 9.90 -7.47 -1.26
CA VAL A 364 9.61 -6.05 -1.50
C VAL A 364 8.33 -5.92 -2.30
N THR A 365 7.63 -4.79 -2.14
CA THR A 365 6.50 -4.43 -2.99
C THR A 365 6.99 -3.51 -4.09
N VAL A 366 6.63 -3.81 -5.34
CA VAL A 366 7.00 -2.99 -6.51
C VAL A 366 5.76 -2.56 -7.28
N ASN A 367 5.74 -1.32 -7.76
CA ASN A 367 4.75 -0.87 -8.74
C ASN A 367 5.31 -0.89 -10.17
N LYS A 368 4.47 -0.58 -11.16
CA LYS A 368 4.85 -0.54 -12.59
C LYS A 368 5.63 0.71 -13.04
N ALA A 369 6.04 1.59 -12.15
CA ALA A 369 6.94 2.69 -12.53
C ALA A 369 8.34 2.13 -12.81
N LEU A 370 8.78 2.21 -14.07
CA LEU A 370 10.06 1.70 -14.56
C LEU A 370 10.91 2.81 -15.22
N PRO A 371 12.25 2.71 -15.20
CA PRO A 371 13.11 3.71 -15.81
C PRO A 371 12.99 3.76 -17.34
N ILE A 372 12.91 4.97 -17.87
CA ILE A 372 12.76 5.26 -19.30
C ILE A 372 13.69 6.38 -19.78
N THR A 373 13.86 6.45 -21.09
CA THR A 373 14.33 7.65 -21.78
C THR A 373 13.28 8.14 -22.77
N ASN A 374 13.07 9.45 -22.78
CA ASN A 374 12.26 10.13 -23.78
C ASN A 374 12.97 10.23 -25.15
N TYR A 375 14.28 9.93 -25.22
CA TYR A 375 15.06 9.99 -26.45
C TYR A 375 14.58 8.96 -27.50
N PHE A 376 14.01 7.84 -27.06
CA PHE A 376 13.58 6.74 -27.93
C PHE A 376 12.08 6.41 -27.79
N ASP A 377 11.20 7.41 -27.72
CA ASP A 377 9.76 7.24 -27.50
C ASP A 377 9.43 6.51 -26.18
N ASP A 378 9.96 7.00 -25.06
CA ASP A 378 9.76 6.44 -23.71
C ASP A 378 10.17 4.96 -23.62
N SER A 379 11.32 4.59 -24.18
CA SER A 379 11.84 3.23 -24.13
C SER A 379 12.35 2.89 -22.72
N LEU A 380 12.19 1.64 -22.28
CA LEU A 380 12.84 1.16 -21.06
C LEU A 380 14.35 1.23 -21.20
N MET A 381 15.00 1.73 -20.16
CA MET A 381 16.46 1.83 -20.09
C MET A 381 17.08 0.68 -19.31
N MET A 382 16.28 -0.05 -18.54
CA MET A 382 16.72 -1.25 -17.81
C MET A 382 16.24 -2.50 -18.56
N THR A 383 16.16 -3.64 -17.88
CA THR A 383 15.66 -4.88 -18.46
C THR A 383 14.27 -4.70 -19.03
N GLY A 384 14.05 -5.27 -20.23
CA GLY A 384 12.75 -5.35 -20.85
C GLY A 384 12.56 -6.67 -21.57
N SER A 385 11.54 -6.76 -22.44
CA SER A 385 11.28 -7.97 -23.22
C SER A 385 11.79 -7.88 -24.66
N GLN A 386 12.43 -8.94 -25.16
CA GLN A 386 12.81 -9.05 -26.59
C GLN A 386 11.62 -9.11 -27.55
N THR A 387 10.41 -9.36 -27.06
CA THR A 387 9.19 -9.35 -27.88
C THR A 387 8.73 -7.93 -28.23
N SER A 388 9.30 -6.92 -27.57
CA SER A 388 9.12 -5.52 -27.91
C SER A 388 9.87 -5.19 -29.21
N GLY A 389 9.20 -4.49 -30.13
CA GLY A 389 9.69 -4.31 -31.51
C GLY A 389 11.13 -3.82 -31.57
N LYS A 390 12.00 -4.58 -32.24
CA LYS A 390 13.41 -4.24 -32.48
C LYS A 390 13.52 -2.90 -33.20
N LEU A 391 14.19 -1.91 -32.60
CA LEU A 391 14.83 -0.87 -33.40
C LEU A 391 16.23 -1.35 -33.75
N TYR A 392 16.54 -1.32 -35.04
CA TYR A 392 17.92 -1.41 -35.50
C TYR A 392 18.46 0.01 -35.58
N GLU A 393 19.28 0.39 -34.61
CA GLU A 393 20.18 1.53 -34.77
C GLU A 393 21.60 1.02 -34.49
N ASN A 394 22.50 1.14 -35.46
CA ASN A 394 23.90 0.69 -35.37
C ASN A 394 24.12 -0.78 -34.94
N ASN A 395 23.28 -1.72 -35.39
CA ASN A 395 23.36 -3.16 -35.03
C ASN A 395 23.17 -3.49 -33.53
N TYR A 396 22.69 -2.56 -32.70
CA TYR A 396 22.42 -2.80 -31.27
C TYR A 396 20.91 -2.87 -31.02
N VAL A 397 20.43 -3.93 -30.37
CA VAL A 397 19.01 -4.12 -30.05
C VAL A 397 18.76 -3.67 -28.61
N LYS A 398 18.19 -2.47 -28.41
CA LYS A 398 17.76 -2.04 -27.07
C LYS A 398 16.34 -2.54 -26.75
N PRO A 399 16.02 -2.89 -25.49
CA PRO A 399 14.68 -3.27 -25.07
C PRO A 399 13.71 -2.10 -25.28
N ARG A 400 12.46 -2.38 -25.66
CA ARG A 400 11.38 -1.39 -25.66
C ARG A 400 10.28 -1.83 -24.69
N VAL A 401 9.61 -0.89 -24.06
CA VAL A 401 8.21 -1.08 -23.65
C VAL A 401 7.48 0.05 -24.32
N ASN A 402 6.55 -0.30 -25.19
CA ASN A 402 5.72 0.71 -25.84
C ASN A 402 4.70 1.20 -24.80
N LEU A 403 5.00 2.29 -24.10
CA LEU A 403 4.25 2.74 -22.93
C LEU A 403 2.82 3.21 -23.21
N GLN A 404 2.38 3.30 -24.47
CA GLN A 404 0.98 3.64 -24.78
C GLN A 404 0.56 3.49 -26.26
N ARG A 405 1.43 3.07 -27.18
CA ARG A 405 1.09 3.06 -28.61
C ARG A 405 0.49 1.72 -29.04
N SER A 406 -0.84 1.65 -29.02
CA SER A 406 -1.62 0.59 -29.67
C SER A 406 -1.16 0.37 -31.11
N GLY A 407 -0.55 -0.78 -31.42
CA GLY A 407 -0.23 -1.17 -32.81
C GLY A 407 1.13 -1.83 -33.09
N TYR A 408 2.05 -1.97 -32.12
CA TYR A 408 3.35 -2.63 -32.34
C TYR A 408 3.57 -3.81 -31.38
N GLY A 409 3.39 -5.04 -31.88
CA GLY A 409 3.92 -6.29 -31.29
C GLY A 409 3.22 -6.80 -30.02
N PRO A 410 3.42 -8.08 -29.65
CA PRO A 410 2.71 -8.73 -28.55
C PRO A 410 3.07 -8.11 -27.18
N ALA A 411 2.18 -8.32 -26.20
CA ALA A 411 2.15 -7.70 -24.88
C ALA A 411 3.53 -7.39 -24.28
N ASN A 412 3.71 -6.15 -23.81
CA ASN A 412 4.88 -5.71 -23.07
C ASN A 412 4.95 -6.43 -21.71
N LEU A 413 5.53 -7.62 -21.66
CA LEU A 413 5.68 -8.33 -20.39
C LEU A 413 6.59 -7.57 -19.44
N THR A 414 6.15 -7.45 -18.19
CA THR A 414 6.82 -6.60 -17.19
C THR A 414 7.62 -7.40 -16.18
N TRP A 415 7.46 -8.73 -16.09
CA TRP A 415 8.08 -9.53 -15.02
C TRP A 415 9.60 -9.36 -14.92
N ALA A 416 10.34 -9.33 -16.03
CA ALA A 416 11.80 -9.23 -15.98
C ALA A 416 12.25 -7.84 -15.49
N ALA A 417 11.57 -6.79 -15.96
CA ALA A 417 11.83 -5.42 -15.53
C ALA A 417 11.47 -5.19 -14.05
N LEU A 418 10.36 -5.79 -13.60
CA LEU A 418 9.92 -5.75 -12.21
C LEU A 418 10.83 -6.57 -11.30
N ALA A 419 11.34 -7.72 -11.75
CA ALA A 419 12.35 -8.50 -11.01
C ALA A 419 13.64 -7.70 -10.82
N GLU A 420 14.15 -7.03 -11.85
CA GLU A 420 15.35 -6.21 -11.73
C GLU A 420 15.13 -4.98 -10.84
N LYS A 421 13.98 -4.30 -10.97
CA LYS A 421 13.58 -3.22 -10.06
C LYS A 421 13.55 -3.71 -8.61
N ALA A 422 12.91 -4.86 -8.39
CA ALA A 422 12.78 -5.44 -7.07
C ALA A 422 14.14 -5.85 -6.49
N LEU A 423 15.08 -6.32 -7.32
CA LEU A 423 16.45 -6.60 -6.88
C LEU A 423 17.15 -5.31 -6.39
N ALA A 424 16.98 -4.19 -7.09
CA ALA A 424 17.50 -2.90 -6.64
C ALA A 424 16.87 -2.46 -5.31
N GLN A 425 15.55 -2.65 -5.14
CA GLN A 425 14.85 -2.31 -3.91
C GLN A 425 15.16 -3.25 -2.74
N VAL A 426 15.35 -4.55 -2.98
CA VAL A 426 15.68 -5.49 -1.89
C VAL A 426 17.12 -5.31 -1.41
N ASN A 427 17.99 -4.69 -2.21
CA ASN A 427 19.38 -4.44 -1.85
C ASN A 427 19.51 -3.61 -0.55
N GLU A 428 18.60 -2.66 -0.30
CA GLU A 428 18.59 -1.85 0.94
C GLU A 428 18.16 -2.61 2.19
N THR A 429 17.69 -3.84 2.05
CA THR A 429 17.47 -4.72 3.21
C THR A 429 18.77 -5.37 3.71
N ASP A 430 19.89 -5.17 3.02
CA ASP A 430 21.18 -5.85 3.20
C ASP A 430 21.15 -7.37 2.94
N ILE A 431 20.01 -7.93 2.49
CA ILE A 431 19.90 -9.37 2.26
C ILE A 431 20.89 -9.87 1.19
N LEU A 432 21.22 -9.03 0.21
CA LEU A 432 22.14 -9.39 -0.88
C LEU A 432 23.61 -9.37 -0.45
N ARG A 433 23.94 -8.73 0.69
CA ARG A 433 25.31 -8.57 1.23
C ARG A 433 26.28 -7.98 0.21
N ARG A 434 25.83 -6.98 -0.54
CA ARG A 434 26.64 -6.27 -1.54
C ARG A 434 27.46 -5.17 -0.87
N SER A 435 28.47 -4.66 -1.57
CA SER A 435 29.33 -3.58 -1.04
C SER A 435 28.61 -2.24 -0.86
N SER A 436 27.51 -2.06 -1.59
CA SER A 436 26.56 -0.96 -1.43
C SER A 436 25.18 -1.56 -1.21
N ASP A 437 24.49 -1.12 -0.17
CA ASP A 437 23.10 -1.44 0.18
C ASP A 437 22.13 -0.39 -0.38
N GLN A 438 22.58 0.50 -1.27
CA GLN A 438 21.70 1.55 -1.79
C GLN A 438 20.57 0.97 -2.66
N ASN A 439 19.37 1.54 -2.53
CA ASN A 439 18.25 1.30 -3.44
C ASN A 439 18.52 2.02 -4.79
N SER A 440 19.35 1.41 -5.64
CA SER A 440 19.80 1.96 -6.93
C SER A 440 20.10 0.83 -7.92
N TYR A 441 19.86 1.08 -9.22
CA TYR A 441 20.29 0.15 -10.27
C TYR A 441 21.82 0.03 -10.34
N GLU A 442 22.53 1.12 -10.09
CA GLU A 442 24.00 1.17 -10.01
C GLU A 442 24.54 0.21 -8.94
N ALA A 443 23.91 0.17 -7.77
CA ALA A 443 24.36 -0.65 -6.64
C ALA A 443 24.29 -2.16 -6.90
N ILE A 444 23.46 -2.58 -7.86
CA ILE A 444 23.30 -3.99 -8.26
C ILE A 444 24.12 -4.39 -9.50
N GLU A 445 24.93 -3.49 -10.05
CA GLU A 445 25.83 -3.79 -11.18
C GLU A 445 27.04 -4.66 -10.78
N GLY A 446 27.62 -5.40 -11.72
CA GLY A 446 28.92 -6.08 -11.49
C GLY A 446 28.87 -7.30 -10.56
N GLY A 447 27.76 -8.04 -10.52
CA GLY A 447 27.67 -9.33 -9.80
C GLY A 447 28.20 -10.55 -10.58
N LEU A 448 28.14 -11.71 -9.93
CA LEU A 448 28.59 -13.01 -10.48
C LEU A 448 27.45 -14.05 -10.40
N SER A 449 27.74 -15.32 -10.14
CA SER A 449 26.75 -16.42 -10.14
C SER A 449 25.70 -16.38 -9.03
N LEU A 450 25.78 -15.42 -8.10
CA LEU A 450 24.87 -15.32 -6.94
C LEU A 450 23.41 -15.07 -7.33
N GLY A 451 23.14 -14.66 -8.58
CA GLY A 451 21.78 -14.40 -9.03
C GLY A 451 20.88 -15.62 -8.95
N ILE A 452 21.43 -16.83 -9.15
CA ILE A 452 20.65 -18.06 -9.03
C ILE A 452 20.28 -18.32 -7.56
N ASP A 453 21.19 -18.08 -6.63
CA ASP A 453 20.92 -18.19 -5.18
C ASP A 453 19.80 -17.23 -4.79
N TYR A 454 19.86 -15.97 -5.24
CA TYR A 454 18.87 -14.95 -4.92
C TYR A 454 17.47 -15.28 -5.44
N LEU A 455 17.36 -16.02 -6.55
CA LEU A 455 16.08 -16.41 -7.15
C LEU A 455 15.50 -17.69 -6.54
N THR A 456 16.36 -18.69 -6.31
CA THR A 456 15.94 -20.07 -6.02
C THR A 456 16.13 -20.49 -4.57
N GLY A 457 16.98 -19.80 -3.82
CA GLY A 457 17.33 -20.15 -2.43
C GLY A 457 18.12 -21.44 -2.32
N GLN A 458 18.55 -22.02 -3.45
CA GLN A 458 19.28 -23.28 -3.46
C GLN A 458 20.76 -23.05 -3.12
N GLN A 459 21.24 -23.72 -2.08
CA GLN A 459 22.62 -23.59 -1.57
C GLN A 459 23.72 -24.13 -2.50
N ASN A 460 23.37 -24.74 -3.65
CA ASN A 460 24.28 -25.64 -4.38
C ASN A 460 24.22 -25.51 -5.91
N TYR A 461 23.94 -24.34 -6.46
CA TYR A 461 24.52 -24.09 -7.79
C TYR A 461 26.01 -23.97 -7.56
N ASN A 462 26.75 -25.07 -7.77
CA ASN A 462 28.20 -25.07 -7.79
C ASN A 462 28.60 -23.96 -8.76
N SER A 463 28.90 -22.78 -8.22
CA SER A 463 29.56 -21.75 -8.98
C SER A 463 30.82 -22.42 -9.48
N TYR A 464 30.95 -22.62 -10.80
CA TYR A 464 32.16 -23.15 -11.43
C TYR A 464 33.29 -22.10 -11.35
N THR A 465 33.47 -21.49 -10.17
CA THR A 465 34.54 -20.58 -9.80
C THR A 465 35.75 -21.35 -9.27
N ASN A 466 35.61 -22.66 -9.00
CA ASN A 466 36.77 -23.53 -8.97
C ASN A 466 37.28 -23.67 -10.40
N THR A 467 38.46 -23.08 -10.64
CA THR A 467 39.34 -23.36 -11.78
C THR A 467 39.29 -24.84 -12.13
N ILE A 468 38.45 -25.19 -13.09
CA ILE A 468 38.65 -26.38 -13.89
C ILE A 468 39.86 -26.01 -14.75
N PRO A 469 41.03 -26.66 -14.58
CA PRO A 469 42.14 -26.46 -15.49
C PRO A 469 41.63 -26.69 -16.91
N PHE A 470 42.01 -25.84 -17.85
CA PHE A 470 41.58 -25.95 -19.25
C PHE A 470 41.82 -27.36 -19.85
N SER A 471 42.72 -28.15 -19.27
CA SER A 471 42.97 -29.55 -19.61
C SER A 471 41.79 -30.50 -19.38
N ASP A 472 40.86 -30.16 -18.49
CA ASP A 472 39.74 -31.05 -18.14
C ASP A 472 38.54 -30.84 -19.08
N PHE A 473 38.59 -29.84 -19.97
CA PHE A 473 37.62 -29.66 -21.05
C PHE A 473 37.88 -30.59 -22.25
N GLU A 474 39.09 -31.14 -22.41
CA GLU A 474 39.42 -32.03 -23.53
C GLU A 474 38.89 -33.48 -23.35
N SER A 475 38.29 -33.82 -22.20
CA SER A 475 37.80 -35.18 -21.94
C SER A 475 36.27 -35.32 -21.81
N ILE A 476 35.50 -34.28 -22.11
CA ILE A 476 34.03 -34.40 -22.13
C ILE A 476 33.62 -35.04 -23.45
N ASP A 477 33.24 -36.33 -23.38
CA ASP A 477 32.64 -37.04 -24.51
C ASP A 477 31.27 -36.40 -24.82
N PRO A 478 31.09 -35.80 -26.01
CA PRO A 478 29.84 -35.14 -26.38
C PRO A 478 28.64 -36.11 -26.52
N THR A 479 28.84 -37.42 -26.32
CA THR A 479 27.78 -38.43 -26.41
C THR A 479 27.19 -38.88 -25.08
N GLU A 480 27.82 -38.54 -23.93
CA GLU A 480 27.33 -39.01 -22.62
C GLU A 480 26.54 -37.97 -21.79
N ASP A 481 26.58 -36.67 -22.13
CA ASP A 481 25.81 -35.63 -21.42
C ASP A 481 25.18 -34.59 -22.37
N PRO A 482 23.91 -34.76 -22.80
CA PRO A 482 23.25 -33.85 -23.73
C PRO A 482 22.73 -32.55 -23.08
N ILE A 483 23.08 -32.26 -21.82
CA ILE A 483 22.49 -31.14 -21.06
C ILE A 483 23.29 -29.82 -21.21
N LEU A 484 24.54 -29.85 -21.70
CA LEU A 484 25.44 -28.70 -21.58
C LEU A 484 25.81 -27.93 -22.86
N LEU A 485 25.11 -28.16 -23.97
CA LEU A 485 25.29 -27.34 -25.19
C LEU A 485 23.93 -26.92 -25.76
N GLY A 486 23.23 -26.06 -25.03
CA GLY A 486 22.19 -25.20 -25.57
C GLY A 486 22.82 -23.90 -26.07
N SER A 487 22.81 -23.74 -27.39
CA SER A 487 23.37 -22.70 -28.27
C SER A 487 23.33 -21.25 -27.79
#